data_AF-A0A957C1E0-F1
#
_entry.id   AF-A0A957C1E0-F1
#
_cell.length_a   1.000
_cell.length_b   1.000
_cell.length_c   1.000
_cell.angle_alpha   90.00
_cell.angle_beta   90.00
_cell.angle_gamma   90.00
#
_symmetry.space_group_name_H-M   'P 1'
#
loop_
_entity.id
_entity.type
_entity.pdbx_description
1 polymer ?
#
loop_
_entity_poly.entity_id
_entity_poly.type
_entity_poly.pdbx_seq_one_letter_code
_entity_poly.pdbx_strand_id
1 'polypeptide(L)'
;MRWLKGILFFLVGVLLTPVSSTAAQGTVKPFRLPMDTAAGPSTWLFGQAYGNTTGAYNFGTAWYSAGHGLHFGIDVSMPCGTPLVAVADSEVIYVDNLAFGAGPHNLIVRHPQAGLTTIYNH
;
A
#
# COMPACT_ATOMS: atom_id res chain seq x y z
N MET A 1 -11.57 -13.48 -50.18
CA MET A 1 -10.40 -12.55 -50.18
C MET A 1 -10.74 -11.10 -49.82
N ARG A 2 -11.90 -10.52 -50.19
CA ARG A 2 -12.24 -9.11 -49.84
C ARG A 2 -12.44 -8.86 -48.33
N TRP A 3 -12.94 -9.83 -47.59
CA TRP A 3 -13.25 -9.71 -46.15
C TRP A 3 -12.00 -9.77 -45.26
N LEU A 4 -10.98 -10.54 -45.65
CA LEU A 4 -9.69 -10.60 -44.95
C LEU A 4 -8.98 -9.24 -44.93
N LYS A 5 -9.09 -8.47 -46.03
CA LYS A 5 -8.52 -7.12 -46.12
C LYS A 5 -9.21 -6.17 -45.13
N GLY A 6 -10.54 -6.25 -44.98
CA GLY A 6 -11.29 -5.43 -44.03
C GLY A 6 -10.89 -5.70 -42.57
N ILE A 7 -10.72 -6.98 -42.20
CA ILE A 7 -10.26 -7.38 -40.86
C ILE A 7 -8.83 -6.89 -40.61
N LEU A 8 -7.94 -7.01 -41.60
CA LEU A 8 -6.57 -6.54 -41.49
C LEU A 8 -6.50 -5.01 -41.33
N PHE A 9 -7.28 -4.25 -42.10
CA PHE A 9 -7.38 -2.80 -41.95
C PHE A 9 -7.94 -2.39 -40.58
N PHE A 10 -8.90 -3.13 -40.05
CA PHE A 10 -9.44 -2.87 -38.71
C PHE A 10 -8.41 -3.16 -37.61
N LEU A 11 -7.69 -4.28 -37.69
CA LEU A 11 -6.64 -4.63 -36.73
C LEU A 11 -5.48 -3.64 -36.77
N VAL A 12 -5.05 -3.22 -37.96
CA VAL A 12 -4.03 -2.17 -38.13
C VAL A 12 -4.53 -0.83 -37.58
N GLY A 13 -5.81 -0.49 -37.80
CA GLY A 13 -6.43 0.70 -37.24
C GLY A 13 -6.45 0.70 -35.71
N VAL A 14 -6.76 -0.44 -35.09
CA VAL A 14 -6.74 -0.60 -33.62
C VAL A 14 -5.31 -0.50 -33.06
N LEU A 15 -4.33 -1.12 -33.72
CA LEU A 15 -2.92 -1.08 -33.31
C LEU A 15 -2.28 0.30 -33.48
N LEU A 16 -2.80 1.13 -34.38
CA LEU A 16 -2.32 2.50 -34.62
C LEU A 16 -3.10 3.55 -33.81
N THR A 17 -4.04 3.15 -32.94
CA THR A 17 -4.65 4.11 -32.03
C THR A 17 -3.59 4.60 -31.04
N PRO A 18 -3.31 5.92 -30.99
CA PRO A 18 -2.40 6.45 -29.99
C PRO A 18 -3.03 6.20 -28.62
N VAL A 19 -2.44 5.28 -27.87
CA VAL A 19 -2.73 5.14 -26.45
C VAL A 19 -2.34 6.47 -25.83
N SER A 20 -3.32 7.19 -25.29
CA SER A 20 -3.03 8.41 -24.53
C SER A 20 -2.00 8.06 -23.47
N SER A 21 -0.87 8.76 -23.46
CA SER A 21 0.13 8.58 -22.41
C SER A 21 -0.58 8.80 -21.08
N THR A 22 -0.70 7.75 -20.27
CA THR A 22 -1.02 7.95 -18.87
C THR A 22 0.10 8.81 -18.32
N ALA A 23 -0.23 10.03 -17.89
CA ALA A 23 0.74 10.86 -17.19
C ALA A 23 1.23 10.02 -16.00
N ALA A 24 2.55 9.87 -15.88
CA ALA A 24 3.15 9.43 -14.63
C ALA A 24 2.60 10.33 -13.50
N GLN A 25 2.48 9.77 -12.28
CA GLN A 25 2.00 10.48 -11.10
C GLN A 25 2.52 11.93 -11.08
N GLY A 26 1.64 12.90 -10.82
CA GLY A 26 2.01 14.31 -10.77
C GLY A 26 3.23 14.55 -9.87
N THR A 27 3.93 15.67 -10.07
CA THR A 27 5.20 15.97 -9.40
C THR A 27 5.12 16.00 -7.87
N VAL A 28 3.91 16.17 -7.31
CA VAL A 28 3.64 16.13 -5.87
C VAL A 28 3.33 14.70 -5.46
N LYS A 29 4.24 14.07 -4.70
CA LYS A 29 3.96 12.79 -4.04
C LYS A 29 3.04 13.07 -2.84
N PRO A 30 1.79 12.57 -2.85
CA PRO A 30 0.83 12.88 -1.77
C PRO A 30 1.18 12.18 -0.45
N PHE A 31 2.06 11.18 -0.48
CA PHE A 31 2.45 10.40 0.68
C PHE A 31 3.97 10.32 0.84
N ARG A 32 4.42 10.35 2.09
CA ARG A 32 5.79 10.05 2.52
C ARG A 32 5.83 8.71 3.26
N LEU A 33 7.04 8.23 3.55
CA LEU A 33 7.22 7.14 4.50
C LEU A 33 6.89 7.61 5.93
N PRO A 34 6.45 6.69 6.80
CA PRO A 34 6.11 7.00 8.19
C PRO A 34 7.33 7.19 9.11
N MET A 35 8.55 7.19 8.54
CA MET A 35 9.80 7.50 9.21
C MET A 35 10.37 8.80 8.63
N ASP A 36 11.02 9.61 9.47
CA ASP A 36 11.71 10.83 9.08
C ASP A 36 13.23 10.68 8.96
N THR A 37 13.77 9.57 9.45
CA THR A 37 15.17 9.18 9.25
C THR A 37 15.34 8.27 8.04
N ALA A 38 16.55 8.25 7.45
CA ALA A 38 16.92 7.25 6.45
C ALA A 38 16.97 5.84 7.04
N ALA A 39 16.76 4.82 6.21
CA ALA A 39 16.94 3.43 6.57
C ALA A 39 18.41 3.12 6.89
N GLY A 40 18.65 2.26 7.87
CA GLY A 40 20.00 1.93 8.32
C GLY A 40 19.99 0.91 9.46
N PRO A 41 21.14 0.28 9.76
CA PRO A 41 21.21 -0.80 10.75
C PRO A 41 20.80 -0.40 12.17
N SER A 42 20.88 0.89 12.51
CA SER A 42 20.50 1.44 13.82
C SER A 42 19.20 2.26 13.79
N THR A 43 18.53 2.38 12.64
CA THR A 43 17.28 3.13 12.50
C THR A 43 16.16 2.17 12.16
N TRP A 44 15.90 1.95 10.88
CA TRP A 44 14.85 1.06 10.46
C TRP A 44 15.24 0.28 9.22
N LEU A 45 14.70 -0.94 9.12
CA LEU A 45 14.90 -1.85 8.02
C LEU A 45 13.54 -2.42 7.59
N PHE A 46 13.36 -2.62 6.29
CA PHE A 46 12.20 -3.31 5.78
C PHE A 46 12.22 -4.78 6.21
N GLY A 47 11.17 -5.23 6.89
CA GLY A 47 11.03 -6.58 7.40
C GLY A 47 10.17 -7.45 6.48
N GLN A 48 8.90 -7.09 6.33
CA GLN A 48 7.92 -7.88 5.58
C GLN A 48 7.12 -7.03 4.61
N ALA A 49 6.89 -7.57 3.41
CA ALA A 49 6.03 -6.95 2.41
C ALA A 49 4.55 -7.22 2.69
N TYR A 50 3.70 -6.45 2.01
CA TYR A 50 2.30 -6.81 1.80
C TYR A 50 2.22 -8.12 0.98
N GLY A 51 1.24 -8.97 1.31
CA GLY A 51 0.92 -10.16 0.52
C GLY A 51 1.30 -11.49 1.20
N ASN A 52 1.66 -12.49 0.39
CA ASN A 52 1.88 -13.85 0.87
C ASN A 52 3.27 -14.00 1.53
N THR A 53 3.35 -13.65 2.81
CA THR A 53 4.55 -13.79 3.65
C THR A 53 4.55 -15.15 4.36
N THR A 54 5.69 -15.54 4.97
CA THR A 54 5.74 -16.74 5.81
C THR A 54 4.72 -16.69 6.95
N GLY A 55 4.52 -15.52 7.56
CA GLY A 55 3.46 -15.31 8.55
C GLY A 55 2.08 -15.51 7.96
N ALA A 56 1.81 -14.93 6.79
CA ALA A 56 0.53 -15.06 6.10
C ALA A 56 0.22 -16.52 5.71
N TYR A 57 1.22 -17.27 5.24
CA TYR A 57 1.09 -18.70 4.94
C TYR A 57 0.77 -19.53 6.19
N ASN A 58 1.52 -19.32 7.28
CA ASN A 58 1.37 -20.11 8.51
C ASN A 58 0.11 -19.77 9.31
N PHE A 59 -0.33 -18.50 9.29
CA PHE A 59 -1.42 -17.98 10.13
C PHE A 59 -2.58 -17.42 9.31
N GLY A 60 -2.71 -17.84 8.05
CA GLY A 60 -3.67 -17.31 7.09
C GLY A 60 -5.11 -17.33 7.58
N THR A 61 -5.52 -18.39 8.28
CA THR A 61 -6.87 -18.56 8.82
C THR A 61 -7.06 -17.94 10.22
N ALA A 62 -5.97 -17.63 10.93
CA ALA A 62 -6.01 -17.10 12.28
C ALA A 62 -5.92 -15.57 12.30
N TRP A 63 -4.84 -15.00 11.78
CA TRP A 63 -4.56 -13.56 11.86
C TRP A 63 -4.90 -12.81 10.57
N TYR A 64 -4.85 -13.51 9.44
CA TYR A 64 -4.99 -12.89 8.12
C TYR A 64 -6.29 -13.29 7.40
N SER A 65 -7.24 -13.86 8.13
CA SER A 65 -8.49 -14.39 7.56
C SER A 65 -9.31 -13.29 6.88
N ALA A 66 -9.34 -12.10 7.48
CA ALA A 66 -10.10 -10.94 7.01
C ALA A 66 -9.69 -10.40 5.63
N GLY A 67 -8.53 -10.76 5.09
CA GLY A 67 -8.25 -10.51 3.68
C GLY A 67 -7.59 -11.70 2.99
N HIS A 68 -8.12 -12.87 3.30
CA HIS A 68 -7.89 -14.09 2.52
C HIS A 68 -6.46 -14.62 2.61
N GLY A 69 -5.87 -14.57 3.82
CA GLY A 69 -4.58 -15.17 4.11
C GLY A 69 -3.38 -14.38 3.59
N LEU A 70 -3.53 -13.06 3.40
CA LEU A 70 -2.45 -12.15 3.01
C LEU A 70 -2.05 -11.24 4.17
N HIS A 71 -0.80 -10.79 4.19
CA HIS A 71 -0.39 -9.72 5.08
C HIS A 71 -0.91 -8.36 4.55
N PHE A 72 -1.75 -7.65 5.32
CA PHE A 72 -2.37 -6.36 4.94
C PHE A 72 -1.56 -5.13 5.35
N GLY A 73 -0.24 -5.21 5.25
CA GLY A 73 0.63 -4.13 5.68
C GLY A 73 2.06 -4.31 5.21
N ILE A 74 2.93 -3.46 5.73
CA ILE A 74 4.36 -3.65 5.67
C ILE A 74 4.87 -3.65 7.11
N ASP A 75 5.83 -4.53 7.39
CA ASP A 75 6.51 -4.53 8.67
C ASP A 75 7.87 -3.89 8.49
N VAL A 76 8.18 -2.95 9.38
CA VAL A 76 9.45 -2.24 9.41
C VAL A 76 10.07 -2.46 10.78
N SER A 77 11.22 -3.12 10.81
CA SER A 77 11.98 -3.36 12.03
C SER A 77 12.66 -2.07 12.45
N MET A 78 12.47 -1.63 13.70
CA MET A 78 13.08 -0.44 14.26
C MET A 78 13.25 -0.56 15.79
N PRO A 79 14.15 0.20 16.43
CA PRO A 79 14.22 0.30 17.88
C PRO A 79 12.89 0.77 18.48
N CYS A 80 12.51 0.21 19.64
CA CYS A 80 11.37 0.71 20.39
C CYS A 80 11.54 2.20 20.72
N GLY A 81 10.46 2.97 20.60
CA GLY A 81 10.49 4.43 20.80
C GLY A 81 10.96 5.23 19.58
N THR A 82 11.22 4.59 18.44
CA THR A 82 11.44 5.31 17.18
C THR A 82 10.21 6.17 16.84
N PRO A 83 10.37 7.50 16.66
CA PRO A 83 9.25 8.36 16.29
C PRO A 83 8.68 7.98 14.92
N LEU A 84 7.36 7.89 14.85
CA LEU A 84 6.62 7.75 13.60
C LEU A 84 5.92 9.06 13.26
N VAL A 85 5.83 9.33 11.96
CA VAL A 85 5.15 10.51 11.43
C VAL A 85 3.99 10.12 10.52
N ALA A 86 2.98 11.00 10.45
CA ALA A 86 1.88 10.84 9.53
C ALA A 86 2.38 10.79 8.07
N VAL A 87 1.87 9.86 7.26
CA VAL A 87 2.28 9.74 5.84
C VAL A 87 1.77 10.90 4.98
N ALA A 88 0.78 11.63 5.45
CA ALA A 88 0.18 12.82 4.86
C ALA A 88 -0.65 13.54 5.94
N ASP A 89 -1.15 14.73 5.63
CA ASP A 89 -2.14 15.43 6.44
C ASP A 89 -3.31 14.50 6.78
N SER A 90 -3.72 14.51 8.05
CA SER A 90 -4.62 13.48 8.56
C SER A 90 -5.44 13.94 9.77
N GLU A 91 -6.51 13.19 10.02
CA GLU A 91 -7.34 13.27 11.21
C GLU A 91 -7.22 11.96 11.98
N VAL A 92 -6.92 12.01 13.27
CA VAL A 92 -6.93 10.83 14.14
C VAL A 92 -8.38 10.40 14.34
N ILE A 93 -8.69 9.16 14.00
CA ILE A 93 -10.05 8.60 14.15
C ILE A 93 -10.14 7.51 15.22
N TYR A 94 -9.03 6.85 15.55
CA TYR A 94 -8.95 5.93 16.69
C TYR A 94 -7.54 5.88 17.29
N VAL A 95 -7.50 5.61 18.59
CA VAL A 95 -6.30 5.32 19.39
C VAL A 95 -6.59 4.04 20.18
N ASP A 96 -5.68 3.08 20.15
CA ASP A 96 -5.75 1.81 20.90
C ASP A 96 -7.07 1.04 20.71
N ASN A 97 -7.60 1.04 19.48
CA ASN A 97 -8.81 0.31 19.14
C ASN A 97 -8.49 -1.09 18.61
N LEU A 98 -8.49 -2.08 19.51
CA LEU A 98 -8.18 -3.48 19.20
C LEU A 98 -9.18 -4.17 18.25
N ALA A 99 -10.25 -3.50 17.83
CA ALA A 99 -11.12 -4.02 16.76
C ALA A 99 -10.44 -4.00 15.37
N PHE A 100 -9.32 -3.28 15.22
CA PHE A 100 -8.61 -3.10 13.96
C PHE A 100 -7.10 -3.33 14.14
N GLY A 101 -6.44 -3.90 13.13
CA GLY A 101 -4.98 -4.10 13.17
C GLY A 101 -4.54 -5.14 14.22
N ALA A 102 -3.25 -5.14 14.52
CA ALA A 102 -2.70 -5.96 15.60
C ALA A 102 -2.88 -5.20 16.95
N GLY A 103 -2.52 -5.81 18.09
CA GLY A 103 -2.34 -5.12 19.38
C GLY A 103 -0.88 -5.16 19.86
N PRO A 104 -0.48 -4.34 20.87
CA PRO A 104 -1.36 -3.70 21.84
C PRO A 104 -1.76 -2.23 21.57
N HIS A 105 -1.04 -1.48 20.74
CA HIS A 105 -1.20 -0.02 20.53
C HIS A 105 -1.31 0.41 19.06
N ASN A 106 -2.51 0.68 18.56
CA ASN A 106 -2.67 1.20 17.20
C ASN A 106 -3.06 2.67 17.17
N LEU A 107 -2.71 3.32 16.06
CA LEU A 107 -3.22 4.63 15.69
C LEU A 107 -3.82 4.55 14.29
N ILE A 108 -5.07 4.97 14.16
CA ILE A 108 -5.78 4.95 12.88
C ILE A 108 -6.10 6.39 12.51
N VAL A 109 -5.65 6.79 11.33
CA VAL A 109 -5.83 8.15 10.82
C VAL A 109 -6.48 8.13 9.44
N ARG A 110 -7.35 9.09 9.19
CA ARG A 110 -7.99 9.30 7.90
C ARG A 110 -7.29 10.43 7.15
N HIS A 111 -7.18 10.30 5.84
CA HIS A 111 -6.68 11.32 4.91
C HIS A 111 -7.84 11.77 4.00
N PRO A 112 -8.70 12.72 4.44
CA PRO A 112 -9.95 13.06 3.74
C PRO A 112 -9.76 13.42 2.26
N GLN A 113 -8.70 14.17 1.96
CA GLN A 113 -8.38 14.67 0.62
C GLN A 113 -8.00 13.52 -0.33
N ALA A 114 -7.43 12.44 0.20
CA ALA A 114 -7.05 11.26 -0.58
C ALA A 114 -8.09 10.14 -0.54
N GLY A 115 -9.10 10.22 0.35
CA GLY A 115 -10.07 9.16 0.56
C GLY A 115 -9.46 7.86 1.12
N LEU A 116 -8.31 7.96 1.81
CA LEU A 116 -7.58 6.80 2.35
C LEU A 116 -7.53 6.82 3.88
N THR A 117 -7.29 5.66 4.47
CA THR A 117 -7.04 5.49 5.91
C THR A 117 -5.72 4.74 6.07
N THR A 118 -4.88 5.17 7.01
CA THR A 118 -3.67 4.45 7.39
C THR A 118 -3.76 4.00 8.83
N ILE A 119 -3.13 2.86 9.10
CA ILE A 119 -3.09 2.24 10.42
C ILE A 119 -1.62 2.05 10.78
N TYR A 120 -1.23 2.61 11.91
CA TYR A 120 0.07 2.41 12.53
C TYR A 120 -0.10 1.36 13.61
N ASN A 121 0.66 0.27 13.49
CA ASN A 121 0.68 -0.81 14.45
C ASN A 121 2.08 -0.93 15.07
N HIS A 122 2.08 -1.54 16.24
CA HIS A 122 3.17 -1.99 17.12
C HIS A 122 4.06 -3.06 16.52
#